data_AF-A0A452Y9P4-F1
#
_entry.id   AF-A0A452Y9P4-F1
#
_cell.length_a   1.000
_cell.length_b   1.000
_cell.length_c   1.000
_cell.angle_alpha   90.00
_cell.angle_beta   90.00
_cell.angle_gamma   90.00
#
_symmetry.space_group_name_H-M   'P 1'
#
loop_
_entity.id
_entity.type
_entity.pdbx_description
1 polymer ?
#
loop_
_entity_poly.entity_id
_entity_poly.type
_entity_poly.pdbx_seq_one_letter_code
_entity_poly.pdbx_strand_id
1 'polypeptide(L)'
;LQPVVNKVAGKLPFWKAWLMNKDGRLAFVKAVLSAIPIHQLLVLAPPRKTIKLLEKIERGFLWAGRAEANGGNCHVNWRRVCRPVPFGGLGVHDLERTGLVLRTRWQWLSRVDDSRAWNGLDLQFSPEERAFFFASTTMTIGNGRHALFWEDR
;
A
#
# COMPACT_ATOMS: atom_id res chain seq x y z
N LEU A 1 -3.48 1.07 -15.11
CA LEU A 1 -3.28 0.18 -13.94
C LEU A 1 -4.08 -1.13 -13.99
N GLN A 2 -4.95 -1.36 -14.98
CA GLN A 2 -5.65 -2.64 -15.16
C GLN A 2 -4.72 -3.87 -15.21
N PRO A 3 -3.51 -3.81 -15.82
CA PRO A 3 -2.59 -4.95 -15.82
C PRO A 3 -2.19 -5.43 -14.42
N VAL A 4 -2.10 -4.51 -13.43
CA VAL A 4 -1.77 -4.86 -12.04
C VAL A 4 -2.91 -5.66 -11.41
N VAL A 5 -4.15 -5.22 -11.60
CA VAL A 5 -5.35 -5.92 -11.13
C VAL A 5 -5.42 -7.32 -11.73
N ASN A 6 -5.20 -7.43 -13.05
CA ASN A 6 -5.19 -8.71 -13.75
C ASN A 6 -4.06 -9.62 -13.24
N LYS A 7 -2.88 -9.07 -12.96
CA LYS A 7 -1.74 -9.81 -12.40
C LYS A 7 -2.05 -10.36 -11.01
N VAL A 8 -2.70 -9.58 -10.14
CA VAL A 8 -3.13 -10.05 -8.81
C VAL A 8 -4.21 -11.13 -8.94
N ALA A 9 -5.23 -10.91 -9.78
CA ALA A 9 -6.25 -11.91 -10.04
C ALA A 9 -5.66 -13.22 -10.59
N GLY A 10 -4.68 -13.14 -11.48
CA GLY A 10 -3.97 -14.29 -12.05
C GLY A 10 -3.07 -15.04 -11.06
N LYS A 11 -2.84 -14.51 -9.84
CA LYS A 11 -2.15 -15.24 -8.77
C LYS A 11 -3.08 -16.09 -7.93
N LEU A 12 -4.40 -15.96 -8.08
CA LEU A 12 -5.33 -16.74 -7.28
C LEU A 12 -5.14 -18.24 -7.59
N PRO A 13 -4.91 -19.07 -6.56
CA PRO A 13 -4.94 -20.51 -6.76
C PRO A 13 -6.36 -20.90 -7.15
N PHE A 14 -6.54 -21.66 -8.24
CA PHE A 14 -7.86 -22.12 -8.67
C PHE A 14 -8.39 -23.21 -7.73
N TRP A 15 -8.37 -24.47 -8.14
CA TRP A 15 -8.87 -25.61 -7.35
C TRP A 15 -8.25 -25.71 -5.95
N LYS A 16 -6.99 -25.27 -5.79
CA LYS A 16 -6.28 -25.28 -4.50
C LYS A 16 -6.92 -24.35 -3.46
N ALA A 17 -7.60 -23.27 -3.86
CA ALA A 17 -8.21 -22.35 -2.90
C ALA A 17 -9.30 -22.99 -2.04
N TRP A 18 -10.03 -23.96 -2.60
CA TRP A 18 -11.05 -24.73 -1.90
C TRP A 18 -10.47 -25.63 -0.81
N LEU A 19 -9.23 -26.09 -0.98
CA LEU A 19 -8.52 -26.93 -0.02
C LEU A 19 -7.83 -26.11 1.10
N MET A 20 -7.73 -24.80 0.95
CA MET A 20 -7.09 -23.94 1.93
C MET A 20 -8.07 -23.54 3.04
N ASN A 21 -7.65 -23.69 4.29
CA ASN A 21 -8.35 -23.10 5.43
C ASN A 21 -8.18 -21.56 5.45
N LYS A 22 -8.90 -20.88 6.36
CA LYS A 22 -8.90 -19.42 6.45
C LYS A 22 -7.50 -18.85 6.75
N ASP A 23 -6.72 -19.50 7.61
CA ASP A 23 -5.38 -19.04 7.98
C ASP A 23 -4.40 -19.16 6.81
N GLY A 24 -4.45 -20.24 6.04
CA GLY A 24 -3.69 -20.41 4.82
C GLY A 24 -4.07 -19.36 3.77
N ARG A 25 -5.36 -19.04 3.63
CA ARG A 25 -5.82 -17.96 2.74
C ARG A 25 -5.31 -16.60 3.23
N LEU A 26 -5.37 -16.33 4.53
CA LEU A 26 -4.84 -15.10 5.12
C LEU A 26 -3.32 -14.96 4.88
N ALA A 27 -2.56 -16.02 5.09
CA ALA A 27 -1.12 -16.04 4.81
C ALA A 27 -0.85 -15.75 3.32
N PHE A 28 -1.63 -16.34 2.42
CA PHE A 28 -1.51 -16.11 0.98
C PHE A 28 -1.87 -14.68 0.56
N VAL A 29 -2.93 -14.09 1.15
CA VAL A 29 -3.27 -12.67 0.94
C VAL A 29 -2.06 -11.81 1.29
N LYS A 30 -1.52 -11.98 2.50
CA LYS A 30 -0.39 -11.19 2.99
C LYS A 30 0.87 -11.35 2.15
N ALA A 31 1.25 -12.58 1.87
CA ALA A 31 2.54 -12.89 1.26
C ALA A 31 2.54 -12.74 -0.27
N VAL A 32 1.41 -12.98 -0.94
CA VAL A 32 1.35 -13.05 -2.41
C VAL A 32 0.49 -11.94 -2.98
N LEU A 33 -0.78 -11.85 -2.56
CA LEU A 33 -1.73 -10.95 -3.19
C LEU A 33 -1.42 -9.47 -2.87
N SER A 34 -1.01 -9.16 -1.63
CA SER A 34 -0.66 -7.80 -1.23
C SER A 34 0.73 -7.36 -1.71
N ALA A 35 1.67 -8.29 -1.92
CA ALA A 35 3.03 -7.96 -2.34
C ALA A 35 3.09 -7.28 -3.72
N ILE A 36 2.29 -7.75 -4.68
CA ILE A 36 2.24 -7.21 -6.04
C ILE A 36 1.78 -5.73 -6.05
N PRO A 37 0.62 -5.36 -5.48
CA PRO A 37 0.19 -3.98 -5.46
C PRO A 37 1.07 -3.11 -4.57
N ILE A 38 1.61 -3.62 -3.44
CA ILE A 38 2.56 -2.88 -2.60
C ILE A 38 3.78 -2.42 -3.41
N HIS A 39 4.34 -3.30 -4.24
CA HIS A 39 5.47 -2.93 -5.07
C HIS A 39 5.13 -1.79 -6.06
N GLN A 40 3.92 -1.77 -6.60
CA GLN A 40 3.46 -0.69 -7.48
C GLN A 40 3.19 0.61 -6.71
N LEU A 41 2.62 0.50 -5.50
CA LEU A 41 2.28 1.62 -4.63
C LEU A 41 3.51 2.40 -4.15
N LEU A 42 4.67 1.74 -4.11
CA LEU A 42 5.94 2.40 -3.79
C LEU A 42 6.27 3.53 -4.76
N VAL A 43 5.89 3.41 -6.04
CA VAL A 43 6.27 4.37 -7.10
C VAL A 43 5.07 5.19 -7.58
N LEU A 44 3.86 4.62 -7.53
CA LEU A 44 2.67 5.23 -8.13
C LEU A 44 1.60 5.50 -7.07
N ALA A 45 0.85 6.58 -7.26
CA ALA A 45 -0.40 6.87 -6.56
C ALA A 45 -1.60 6.41 -7.43
N PRO A 46 -2.06 5.15 -7.32
CA PRO A 46 -3.13 4.64 -8.15
C PRO A 46 -4.47 5.30 -7.78
N PRO A 47 -5.40 5.47 -8.75
CA PRO A 47 -6.74 5.93 -8.45
C PRO A 47 -7.42 5.03 -7.42
N ARG A 48 -8.23 5.62 -6.53
CA ARG A 48 -9.00 4.90 -5.50
C ARG A 48 -9.81 3.71 -6.07
N LYS A 49 -10.31 3.84 -7.30
CA LYS A 49 -11.02 2.75 -8.00
C LYS A 49 -10.14 1.50 -8.15
N THR A 50 -8.86 1.65 -8.50
CA THR A 50 -7.92 0.54 -8.64
C THR A 50 -7.63 -0.11 -7.28
N ILE A 51 -7.42 0.68 -6.23
CA ILE A 51 -7.22 0.16 -4.87
C ILE A 51 -8.43 -0.69 -4.46
N LYS A 52 -9.66 -0.17 -4.63
CA LYS A 52 -10.89 -0.91 -4.32
C LYS A 52 -11.02 -2.22 -5.10
N LEU A 53 -10.55 -2.29 -6.35
CA LEU A 53 -10.56 -3.52 -7.13
C LEU A 53 -9.57 -4.56 -6.59
N LEU A 54 -8.37 -4.12 -6.17
CA LEU A 54 -7.37 -5.00 -5.56
C LEU A 54 -7.86 -5.54 -4.21
N GLU A 55 -8.39 -4.67 -3.35
CA GLU A 55 -8.98 -5.07 -2.07
C GLU A 55 -10.19 -6.00 -2.26
N LYS A 56 -10.97 -5.82 -3.34
CA LYS A 56 -12.07 -6.75 -3.68
C LYS A 56 -11.54 -8.16 -3.91
N ILE A 57 -10.41 -8.30 -4.61
CA ILE A 57 -9.77 -9.60 -4.88
C ILE A 57 -9.22 -10.21 -3.59
N GLU A 58 -8.46 -9.44 -2.80
CA GLU A 58 -7.89 -9.92 -1.53
C GLU A 58 -8.98 -10.36 -0.55
N ARG A 59 -10.03 -9.56 -0.41
CA ARG A 59 -11.19 -9.86 0.43
C ARG A 59 -11.98 -11.05 -0.09
N GLY A 60 -12.19 -11.11 -1.41
CA GLY A 60 -12.84 -12.24 -2.06
C GLY A 60 -12.14 -13.55 -1.73
N PHE A 61 -10.82 -13.54 -1.87
CA PHE A 61 -10.01 -14.73 -1.66
C PHE A 61 -9.98 -15.15 -0.19
N LEU A 62 -9.77 -14.20 0.73
CA LEU A 62 -9.74 -14.48 2.17
C LEU A 62 -11.01 -15.22 2.63
N TRP A 63 -12.18 -14.68 2.26
CA TRP A 63 -13.45 -15.15 2.80
C TRP A 63 -14.10 -16.26 1.99
N ALA A 64 -14.00 -16.21 0.66
CA ALA A 64 -14.70 -17.13 -0.24
C ALA A 64 -13.77 -18.04 -1.06
N GLY A 65 -12.45 -17.88 -0.96
CA GLY A 65 -11.49 -18.68 -1.74
C GLY A 65 -11.56 -18.42 -3.24
N ARG A 66 -12.05 -17.26 -3.67
CA ARG A 66 -12.20 -16.88 -5.09
C ARG A 66 -12.11 -15.37 -5.26
N ALA A 67 -11.91 -14.88 -6.49
CA ALA A 67 -11.70 -13.45 -6.76
C ALA A 67 -12.86 -12.56 -6.25
N GLU A 68 -14.10 -13.04 -6.32
CA GLU A 68 -15.28 -12.28 -5.90
C GLU A 68 -16.03 -12.96 -4.75
N ALA A 69 -16.18 -12.24 -3.65
CA ALA A 69 -17.09 -12.59 -2.57
C ALA A 69 -18.39 -11.78 -2.70
N ASN A 70 -19.53 -12.46 -2.50
CA ASN A 70 -20.82 -11.78 -2.32
C ASN A 70 -20.91 -11.22 -0.89
N GLY A 71 -21.83 -10.27 -0.65
CA GLY A 71 -21.97 -9.58 0.64
C GLY A 71 -22.09 -10.51 1.84
N GLY A 72 -22.78 -11.65 1.70
CA GLY A 72 -22.95 -12.65 2.76
C GLY A 72 -21.69 -13.44 3.13
N ASN A 73 -20.62 -13.37 2.34
CA ASN A 73 -19.39 -14.14 2.59
C ASN A 73 -18.41 -13.39 3.51
N CYS A 74 -18.50 -12.06 3.60
CA CYS A 74 -17.53 -11.24 4.33
C CYS A 74 -17.98 -11.03 5.78
N HIS A 75 -17.44 -11.82 6.71
CA HIS A 75 -17.86 -11.76 8.12
C HIS A 75 -17.31 -10.55 8.89
N VAL A 76 -16.23 -9.92 8.41
CA VAL A 76 -15.56 -8.81 9.11
C VAL A 76 -15.33 -7.64 8.17
N ASN A 77 -15.55 -6.43 8.68
CA ASN A 77 -15.26 -5.19 7.95
C ASN A 77 -13.78 -5.16 7.52
N TRP A 78 -13.52 -4.87 6.24
CA TRP A 78 -12.16 -4.88 5.67
C TRP A 78 -11.20 -3.95 6.41
N ARG A 79 -11.65 -2.76 6.83
CA ARG A 79 -10.81 -1.82 7.62
C ARG A 79 -10.39 -2.41 8.96
N ARG A 80 -11.17 -3.32 9.55
CA ARG A 80 -10.80 -4.03 10.78
C ARG A 80 -9.83 -5.17 10.49
N VAL A 81 -10.02 -5.90 9.38
CA VAL A 81 -9.09 -6.91 8.89
C VAL A 81 -7.68 -6.34 8.68
N CYS A 82 -7.58 -5.13 8.13
CA CYS A 82 -6.29 -4.48 7.87
C CYS A 82 -5.60 -3.90 9.11
N ARG A 83 -6.23 -3.90 10.29
CA ARG A 83 -5.55 -3.44 11.51
C ARG A 83 -4.42 -4.41 11.89
N PRO A 84 -3.33 -3.92 12.50
CA PRO A 84 -2.33 -4.79 13.09
C PRO A 84 -2.96 -5.77 14.09
N VAL A 85 -2.36 -6.96 14.22
CA VAL A 85 -2.82 -8.02 15.14
C VAL A 85 -2.94 -7.53 16.60
N PRO A 86 -1.98 -6.74 17.13
CA PRO A 86 -2.12 -6.18 18.48
C PRO A 86 -3.35 -5.28 18.68
N PHE A 87 -3.92 -4.73 17.61
CA PHE A 87 -5.11 -3.88 17.63
C PHE A 87 -6.38 -4.61 17.17
N GLY A 88 -6.39 -5.95 17.26
CA GLY A 88 -7.56 -6.79 17.00
C GLY A 88 -7.93 -6.93 15.52
N GLY A 89 -6.98 -6.73 14.62
CA GLY A 89 -7.11 -7.03 13.19
C GLY A 89 -6.37 -8.30 12.78
N LEU A 90 -6.32 -8.56 11.47
CA LEU A 90 -5.61 -9.70 10.90
C LEU A 90 -4.26 -9.31 10.30
N GLY A 91 -3.88 -8.03 10.31
CA GLY A 91 -2.61 -7.52 9.81
C GLY A 91 -2.46 -7.55 8.28
N VAL A 92 -3.56 -7.59 7.52
CA VAL A 92 -3.51 -7.35 6.07
C VAL A 92 -3.15 -5.89 5.81
N HIS A 93 -2.41 -5.59 4.77
CA HIS A 93 -2.05 -4.21 4.46
C HIS A 93 -3.26 -3.44 3.92
N ASP A 94 -3.61 -2.31 4.55
CA ASP A 94 -4.50 -1.31 3.96
C ASP A 94 -3.75 -0.65 2.79
N LEU A 95 -4.15 -0.93 1.55
CA LEU A 95 -3.40 -0.52 0.36
C LEU A 95 -3.39 1.00 0.18
N GLU A 96 -4.44 1.71 0.60
CA GLU A 96 -4.48 3.18 0.52
C GLU A 96 -3.48 3.79 1.49
N ARG A 97 -3.52 3.39 2.77
CA ARG A 97 -2.60 3.89 3.80
C ARG A 97 -1.16 3.46 3.54
N THR A 98 -0.96 2.19 3.18
CA THR A 98 0.37 1.63 2.89
C THR A 98 0.99 2.36 1.71
N GLY A 99 0.23 2.67 0.66
CA GLY A 99 0.74 3.45 -0.46
C GLY A 99 1.16 4.86 -0.08
N LEU A 100 0.34 5.57 0.69
CA LEU A 100 0.66 6.92 1.19
C LEU A 100 1.98 6.91 1.98
N VAL A 101 2.12 5.98 2.93
CA VAL A 101 3.31 5.87 3.77
C VAL A 101 4.54 5.44 2.96
N LEU A 102 4.41 4.52 2.01
CA LEU A 102 5.56 4.08 1.21
C LEU A 102 6.14 5.19 0.34
N ARG A 103 5.30 6.09 -0.18
CA ARG A 103 5.76 7.16 -1.07
C ARG A 103 6.47 8.29 -0.34
N THR A 104 6.28 8.45 0.97
CA THR A 104 7.04 9.45 1.76
C THR A 104 8.54 9.16 1.78
N ARG A 105 8.95 7.91 1.48
CA ARG A 105 10.34 7.54 1.22
C ARG A 105 10.99 8.44 0.16
N TRP A 106 10.28 8.80 -0.91
CA TRP A 106 10.84 9.64 -1.97
C TRP A 106 11.12 11.06 -1.48
N GLN A 107 10.24 11.60 -0.64
CA GLN A 107 10.45 12.88 0.04
C GLN A 107 11.65 12.85 1.00
N TRP A 108 11.84 11.72 1.68
CA TRP A 108 13.02 11.52 2.53
C TRP A 108 14.28 11.52 1.68
N LEU A 109 14.34 10.63 0.69
CA LEU A 109 15.52 10.46 -0.18
C LEU A 109 15.90 11.76 -0.89
N SER A 110 14.92 12.56 -1.33
CA SER A 110 15.19 13.84 -2.00
C SER A 110 15.88 14.88 -1.11
N ARG A 111 15.88 14.68 0.22
CA ARG A 111 16.53 15.59 1.18
C ARG A 111 17.86 15.06 1.70
N VAL A 112 18.06 13.74 1.71
CA VAL A 112 19.24 13.12 2.31
C VAL A 112 20.29 12.64 1.32
N ASP A 113 19.92 12.47 0.05
CA ASP A 113 20.81 11.86 -0.95
C ASP A 113 20.74 12.64 -2.28
N ASP A 114 21.68 13.57 -2.43
CA ASP A 114 21.86 14.41 -3.62
C ASP A 114 22.64 13.71 -4.74
N SER A 115 23.23 12.54 -4.46
CA SER A 115 24.02 11.77 -5.43
C SER A 115 23.17 10.97 -6.42
N ARG A 116 21.86 10.90 -6.20
CA ARG A 116 20.95 10.06 -7.00
C ARG A 116 20.73 10.65 -8.38
N ALA A 117 20.68 9.78 -9.39
CA ALA A 117 20.44 10.18 -10.78
C ALA A 117 19.08 10.88 -11.01
N TRP A 118 18.12 10.68 -10.11
CA TRP A 118 16.82 11.35 -10.13
C TRP A 118 16.79 12.65 -9.30
N ASN A 119 17.91 13.07 -8.71
CA ASN A 119 18.01 14.35 -8.02
C ASN A 119 17.72 15.49 -9.00
N GLY A 120 16.93 16.48 -8.56
CA GLY A 120 16.46 17.58 -9.40
C GLY A 120 15.23 17.27 -10.26
N LEU A 121 14.75 16.02 -10.34
CA LEU A 121 13.44 15.75 -10.93
C LEU A 121 12.33 16.36 -10.07
N ASP A 122 11.27 16.79 -10.73
CA ASP A 122 10.07 17.30 -10.07
C ASP A 122 9.24 16.15 -9.48
N LEU A 123 9.61 15.74 -8.26
CA LEU A 123 8.89 14.73 -7.50
C LEU A 123 7.62 15.35 -6.93
N GLN A 124 6.50 14.96 -7.51
CA GLN A 124 5.18 15.38 -7.09
C GLN A 124 4.72 14.60 -5.86
N PHE A 125 4.34 15.32 -4.79
CA PHE A 125 3.85 14.75 -3.54
C PHE A 125 2.47 15.33 -3.23
N SER A 126 1.52 14.50 -2.81
CA SER A 126 0.21 14.98 -2.40
C SER A 126 0.28 15.78 -1.09
N PRO A 127 -0.70 16.66 -0.81
CA PRO A 127 -0.77 17.36 0.47
C PRO A 127 -0.77 16.41 1.68
N GLU A 128 -1.44 15.26 1.56
CA GLU A 128 -1.50 14.25 2.62
C GLU A 128 -0.15 13.55 2.83
N GLU A 129 0.59 13.26 1.76
CA GLU A 129 1.94 12.68 1.84
C GLU A 129 2.90 13.65 2.52
N ARG A 130 2.85 14.93 2.15
CA ARG A 130 3.65 15.99 2.79
C ARG A 130 3.30 16.15 4.27
N ALA A 131 2.01 16.24 4.59
CA ALA A 131 1.56 16.36 5.97
C ALA A 131 2.02 15.17 6.83
N PHE A 132 1.89 13.95 6.30
CA PHE A 132 2.39 12.77 7.00
C PHE A 132 3.91 12.78 7.18
N PHE A 133 4.67 13.16 6.14
CA PHE A 133 6.12 13.27 6.22
C PHE A 133 6.56 14.25 7.30
N PHE A 134 6.01 15.46 7.33
CA PHE A 134 6.37 16.48 8.33
C PHE A 134 5.90 16.12 9.74
N ALA A 135 4.75 15.44 9.88
CA ALA A 135 4.30 14.96 11.19
C ALA A 135 5.15 13.80 11.73
N SER A 136 5.87 13.06 10.87
CA SER A 136 6.63 11.86 11.24
C SER A 136 8.15 12.05 11.20
N THR A 137 8.65 13.22 10.80
CA THR A 137 10.08 13.50 10.68
C THR A 137 10.46 14.79 11.39
N THR A 138 11.69 14.84 11.89
CA THR A 138 12.29 16.05 12.47
C THR A 138 13.48 16.45 11.61
N MET A 139 13.59 17.74 11.30
CA MET A 139 14.71 18.28 10.52
C MET A 139 15.62 19.09 11.43
N THR A 140 16.89 18.69 11.52
CA THR A 140 17.93 19.47 12.19
C THR A 140 18.50 20.48 11.21
N ILE A 141 18.44 21.76 11.55
CA ILE A 141 19.00 22.83 10.73
C ILE A 141 20.52 22.76 10.80
N GLY A 142 21.16 22.45 9.67
CA GLY A 142 22.61 22.51 9.51
C GLY A 142 23.05 23.85 8.93
N ASN A 143 23.98 23.82 7.98
CA ASN A 143 24.53 25.00 7.27
C ASN A 143 23.56 25.67 6.26
N GLY A 144 22.25 25.38 6.33
CA GLY A 144 21.24 25.93 5.43
C GLY A 144 21.19 25.33 4.01
N ARG A 145 22.08 24.39 3.64
CA ARG A 145 22.08 23.79 2.29
C ARG A 145 21.03 22.70 2.07
N HIS A 146 20.63 22.01 3.14
CA HIS A 146 19.69 20.86 3.07
C HIS A 146 18.36 21.11 3.77
N ALA A 147 18.26 22.20 4.55
CA ALA A 147 17.06 22.57 5.28
C ALA A 147 16.40 23.77 4.60
N LEU A 148 15.37 23.51 3.79
CA LEU A 148 14.53 24.56 3.22
C LEU A 148 13.62 25.11 4.32
N PHE A 149 13.73 26.42 4.59
CA PHE A 149 12.91 27.12 5.58
C PHE A 149 11.53 27.54 5.05
N TRP A 150 11.43 27.70 3.73
CA TRP A 150 10.24 28.17 3.03
C TRP A 150 9.94 27.20 1.88
N GLU A 151 8.66 26.99 1.57
CA GLU A 151 8.25 26.19 0.40
C GLU A 151 8.29 26.99 -0.91
N ASP A 152 8.78 28.23 -0.87
CA ASP A 152 8.76 29.16 -1.99
C ASP A 152 9.55 28.62 -3.19
N ARG A 153 8.80 28.26 -4.23
CA ARG A 153 9.25 28.02 -5.60
C ARG A 153 8.32 28.78 -6.53
#